data_AF-A0A1I1C2T1-F1
#
_entry.id   AF-A0A1I1C2T1-F1
#
_cell.length_a   1.000
_cell.length_b   1.000
_cell.length_c   1.000
_cell.angle_alpha   90.00
_cell.angle_beta   90.00
_cell.angle_gamma   90.00
#
_symmetry.space_group_name_H-M   'P 1'
#
loop_
_entity.id
_entity.type
_entity.pdbx_description
1 polymer ?
#
loop_
_entity_poly.entity_id
_entity_poly.type
_entity_poly.pdbx_seq_one_letter_code
_entity_poly.pdbx_strand_id
1 'polypeptide(L)'
;MAGQFEPGRMTFSQMDIPERDAVLQKFSKSLRYKAMASRAASYPRWKDMEVLDEVIERDHTTIAADLDGAAVTVIEAVRLLSEVEREYSETRH
;
A
#
# COMPACT_ATOMS: atom_id res chain seq x y z
N MET A 1 9.87 -11.99 -35.65
CA MET A 1 10.66 -11.14 -34.74
C MET A 1 9.94 -11.14 -33.41
N ALA A 2 10.25 -12.11 -32.54
CA ALA A 2 9.70 -12.16 -31.19
C ALA A 2 10.48 -11.16 -30.33
N GLY A 3 9.81 -10.12 -29.85
CA GLY A 3 10.39 -9.16 -28.92
C GLY A 3 10.69 -9.86 -27.60
N GLN A 4 11.95 -9.79 -27.19
CA GLN A 4 12.45 -10.30 -25.92
C GLN A 4 11.78 -9.53 -24.78
N PHE A 5 11.16 -10.26 -23.84
CA PHE A 5 10.68 -9.71 -22.58
C PHE A 5 11.89 -9.48 -21.68
N GLU A 6 12.33 -8.23 -21.57
CA GLU A 6 13.18 -7.79 -20.46
C GLU A 6 12.38 -7.92 -19.16
N PRO A 7 12.91 -8.50 -18.06
CA PRO A 7 12.25 -8.51 -16.76
C PRO A 7 12.37 -7.12 -16.11
N GLY A 8 11.84 -6.11 -16.78
CA GLY A 8 11.69 -4.75 -16.29
C GLY A 8 10.42 -4.65 -15.47
N ARG A 9 10.53 -4.15 -14.24
CA ARG A 9 9.41 -3.86 -13.32
C ARG A 9 8.24 -3.25 -14.09
N MET A 10 7.12 -3.98 -14.23
CA MET A 10 5.88 -3.37 -14.72
C MET A 10 5.54 -2.19 -13.82
N THR A 11 5.23 -1.05 -14.42
CA THR A 11 4.72 0.09 -13.66
C THR A 11 3.29 -0.20 -13.22
N PHE A 12 2.83 0.42 -12.13
CA PHE A 12 1.46 0.20 -11.64
C PHE A 12 0.39 0.47 -12.71
N SER A 13 0.64 1.42 -13.62
CA SER A 13 -0.23 1.74 -14.75
C SER A 13 -0.31 0.66 -15.83
N GLN A 14 0.64 -0.28 -15.86
CA GLN A 14 0.68 -1.40 -16.81
C GLN A 14 0.02 -2.67 -16.24
N MET A 15 -0.27 -2.69 -14.95
CA MET A 15 -0.89 -3.83 -14.28
C MET A 15 -2.35 -3.99 -14.71
N ASP A 16 -2.80 -5.22 -14.88
CA ASP A 16 -4.22 -5.52 -15.06
C ASP A 16 -5.02 -5.43 -13.74
N ILE A 17 -6.34 -5.61 -13.79
CA ILE A 17 -7.21 -5.52 -12.60
C ILE A 17 -6.79 -6.54 -11.52
N PRO A 18 -6.62 -7.85 -11.82
CA PRO A 18 -6.13 -8.83 -10.85
C PRO A 18 -4.78 -8.47 -10.22
N GLU A 19 -3.84 -7.94 -11.00
CA GLU A 19 -2.52 -7.54 -10.50
C GLU A 19 -2.62 -6.34 -9.54
N ARG A 20 -3.42 -5.32 -9.89
CA ARG A 20 -3.68 -4.17 -9.00
C ARG A 20 -4.37 -4.60 -7.71
N ASP A 21 -5.34 -5.50 -7.81
CA ASP A 21 -6.06 -6.08 -6.68
C ASP A 21 -5.10 -6.76 -5.70
N ALA A 22 -4.18 -7.58 -6.23
CA ALA A 22 -3.16 -8.25 -5.43
C ALA A 22 -2.19 -7.26 -4.75
N VAL A 23 -1.88 -6.13 -5.39
CA VAL A 23 -1.07 -5.06 -4.80
C VAL A 23 -1.82 -4.37 -3.67
N LEU A 24 -3.08 -4.02 -3.85
CA LEU A 24 -3.93 -3.40 -2.82
C LEU A 24 -4.02 -4.31 -1.59
N GLN A 25 -4.30 -5.61 -1.77
CA GLN A 25 -4.35 -6.57 -0.67
C GLN A 25 -3.01 -6.69 0.08
N LYS A 26 -1.87 -6.55 -0.60
CA LYS A 26 -0.55 -6.51 0.07
C LYS A 26 -0.40 -5.26 0.92
N PHE A 27 -0.81 -4.10 0.41
CA PHE A 27 -0.78 -2.85 1.18
C PHE A 27 -1.69 -2.89 2.40
N SER A 28 -2.92 -3.41 2.28
CA SER A 28 -3.83 -3.60 3.42
C SER A 28 -3.16 -4.39 4.55
N LYS A 29 -2.55 -5.56 4.24
CA LYS A 29 -1.84 -6.37 5.23
C LYS A 29 -0.68 -5.62 5.89
N SER A 30 0.11 -4.86 5.11
CA SER A 30 1.21 -4.06 5.63
C SER A 30 0.72 -2.92 6.53
N LEU A 31 -0.35 -2.22 6.13
CA LEU A 31 -0.97 -1.15 6.91
C LEU A 31 -1.50 -1.68 8.24
N ARG A 32 -2.25 -2.80 8.22
CA ARG A 32 -2.75 -3.45 9.44
C ARG A 32 -1.62 -3.78 10.42
N TYR A 33 -0.57 -4.43 9.91
CA TYR A 33 0.56 -4.82 10.74
C TYR A 33 1.28 -3.59 11.35
N LYS A 34 1.55 -2.57 10.53
CA LYS A 34 2.22 -1.34 10.99
C LYS A 34 1.34 -0.51 11.91
N ALA A 35 0.02 -0.50 11.72
CA ALA A 35 -0.92 0.13 12.62
C ALA A 35 -0.89 -0.51 14.00
N MET A 36 -0.92 -1.85 14.08
CA MET A 36 -0.78 -2.56 15.35
C MET A 36 0.54 -2.23 16.06
N ALA A 37 1.66 -2.26 15.34
CA ALA A 37 2.97 -1.92 15.89
C ALA A 37 3.04 -0.45 16.36
N SER A 38 2.50 0.47 15.56
CA SER A 38 2.46 1.90 15.85
C SER A 38 1.59 2.21 17.06
N ARG A 39 0.44 1.55 17.17
CA ARG A 39 -0.45 1.67 18.32
C ARG A 39 0.24 1.21 19.61
N ALA A 40 0.96 0.09 19.57
CA ALA A 40 1.73 -0.40 20.72
C ALA A 40 2.85 0.59 21.13
N ALA A 41 3.45 1.27 20.15
CA ALA A 41 4.45 2.31 20.35
C ALA A 41 3.87 3.72 20.60
N SER A 42 2.54 3.87 20.69
CA SER A 42 1.83 5.16 20.81
C SER A 42 2.14 6.18 19.69
N TYR A 43 2.51 5.71 18.49
CA TYR A 43 2.78 6.57 17.35
C TYR A 43 1.48 7.10 16.70
N PRO A 44 1.22 8.42 16.62
CA PRO A 44 -0.10 8.99 16.37
C PRO A 44 -0.83 8.54 15.10
N ARG A 45 -0.10 8.21 14.02
CA ARG A 45 -0.70 7.87 12.71
C ARG A 45 -1.21 6.42 12.59
N TRP A 46 -1.21 5.65 13.69
CA TRP A 46 -1.73 4.28 13.66
C TRP A 46 -3.19 4.22 13.17
N LYS A 47 -4.01 5.22 13.51
CA LYS A 47 -5.42 5.29 13.09
C LYS A 47 -5.59 5.47 11.60
N ASP A 48 -4.75 6.30 10.97
CA ASP A 48 -4.86 6.55 9.54
C ASP A 48 -4.52 5.29 8.72
N MET A 49 -3.58 4.48 9.22
CA MET A 49 -3.29 3.18 8.64
C MET A 49 -4.44 2.17 8.83
N GLU A 50 -5.11 2.15 9.99
CA GLU A 50 -6.30 1.31 10.19
C GLU A 50 -7.43 1.72 9.23
N VAL A 51 -7.71 3.02 9.12
CA VAL A 51 -8.76 3.53 8.23
C VAL A 51 -8.47 3.15 6.78
N LEU A 52 -7.22 3.32 6.31
CA LEU A 52 -6.87 2.96 4.93
C LEU A 52 -6.89 1.43 4.71
N ASP A 53 -6.45 0.63 5.68
CA ASP A 53 -6.59 -0.83 5.64
C ASP A 53 -8.06 -1.24 5.50
N GLU A 54 -8.95 -0.70 6.33
CA GLU A 54 -10.39 -1.00 6.28
C GLU A 54 -11.02 -0.64 4.94
N VAL A 55 -10.67 0.52 4.37
CA VAL A 55 -11.14 0.93 3.03
C VAL A 55 -10.66 -0.05 1.97
N ILE A 56 -9.38 -0.42 1.99
CA ILE A 56 -8.83 -1.36 1.02
C ILE A 56 -9.48 -2.74 1.19
N GLU A 57 -9.59 -3.27 2.41
CA GLU A 57 -10.11 -4.61 2.62
C GLU A 57 -11.59 -4.73 2.21
N ARG A 58 -12.37 -3.66 2.37
CA ARG A 58 -13.77 -3.61 1.94
C ARG A 58 -13.90 -3.47 0.42
N ASP A 59 -13.10 -2.58 -0.19
CA ASP A 59 -13.39 -2.07 -1.54
C ASP A 59 -12.32 -2.44 -2.59
N HIS A 60 -11.31 -3.27 -2.27
CA HIS A 60 -10.15 -3.54 -3.14
C HIS A 60 -10.52 -3.92 -4.59
N THR A 61 -11.54 -4.74 -4.79
CA THR A 61 -11.98 -5.15 -6.14
C THR A 61 -12.54 -3.97 -6.96
N THR A 62 -13.27 -3.06 -6.31
CA THR A 62 -13.82 -1.86 -6.93
C THR A 62 -12.72 -0.85 -7.20
N ILE A 63 -11.83 -0.65 -6.22
CA ILE A 63 -10.66 0.23 -6.36
C ILE A 63 -9.75 -0.28 -7.49
N ALA A 64 -9.48 -1.59 -7.58
CA ALA A 64 -8.62 -2.16 -8.61
C ALA A 64 -9.17 -1.98 -10.04
N ALA A 65 -10.49 -1.90 -10.20
CA ALA A 65 -11.14 -1.62 -11.48
C ALA A 65 -10.95 -0.17 -11.94
N ASP A 66 -10.77 0.77 -11.01
CA ASP A 66 -10.49 2.17 -11.26
C ASP A 66 -8.99 2.47 -11.15
N LEU A 67 -8.32 2.68 -12.28
CA LEU A 67 -6.87 2.90 -12.29
C LEU A 67 -6.44 4.11 -11.44
N ASP A 68 -7.18 5.23 -11.53
CA ASP A 68 -6.83 6.46 -10.81
C ASP A 68 -7.07 6.28 -9.30
N GLY A 69 -8.22 5.70 -8.93
CA GLY A 69 -8.52 5.35 -7.55
C GLY A 69 -7.50 4.38 -6.94
N ALA A 70 -7.08 3.37 -7.69
CA ALA A 70 -6.04 2.43 -7.26
C ALA A 70 -4.68 3.12 -7.08
N ALA A 71 -4.30 4.01 -8.00
CA ALA A 71 -3.04 4.73 -7.92
C ALA A 71 -3.00 5.67 -6.71
N VAL A 72 -4.07 6.44 -6.46
CA VAL A 72 -4.21 7.31 -5.28
C VAL A 72 -4.10 6.51 -3.99
N THR A 73 -4.80 5.37 -3.93
CA THR A 73 -4.79 4.48 -2.76
C THR A 73 -3.39 3.94 -2.47
N VAL A 74 -2.67 3.50 -3.52
CA VAL A 74 -1.28 3.03 -3.39
C VAL A 74 -0.34 4.14 -2.93
N ILE A 75 -0.47 5.35 -3.48
CA ILE A 75 0.37 6.49 -3.07
C ILE A 75 0.17 6.81 -1.59
N GLU A 76 -1.07 6.87 -1.12
CA GLU A 76 -1.34 7.14 0.30
C GLU A 76 -0.83 6.02 1.21
N ALA A 77 -0.98 4.75 0.81
CA ALA A 77 -0.43 3.61 1.54
C ALA A 77 1.10 3.69 1.66
N VAL A 78 1.79 3.98 0.55
CA VAL A 78 3.26 4.16 0.53
C VAL A 78 3.68 5.30 1.45
N ARG A 79 2.97 6.44 1.40
CA ARG A 79 3.25 7.59 2.27
C ARG A 79 3.16 7.21 3.74
N LEU A 80 2.03 6.63 4.16
CA LEU A 80 1.78 6.21 5.55
C LEU A 80 2.85 5.26 6.07
N LEU A 81 3.18 4.23 5.29
CA LEU A 81 4.19 3.24 5.66
C LEU A 81 5.59 3.88 5.76
N SER A 82 5.93 4.77 4.83
CA SER A 82 7.23 5.45 4.80
C SER A 82 7.41 6.40 5.97
N GLU A 83 6.37 7.14 6.37
CA GLU A 83 6.41 8.03 7.54
C GLU A 83 6.69 7.24 8.82
N VAL A 84 6.03 6.10 9.00
CA VAL A 84 6.24 5.21 10.14
C VAL A 84 7.66 4.64 10.16
N GLU A 85 8.18 4.21 9.01
CA GLU A 85 9.53 3.66 8.91
C GLU A 85 10.61 4.69 9.22
N ARG A 86 10.42 5.93 8.76
CA ARG A 86 11.33 7.03 9.07
C ARG A 86 11.38 7.30 10.57
N GLU A 87 10.24 7.42 11.22
CA GLU A 87 10.17 7.68 12.67
C GLU A 87 10.78 6.56 13.52
N TYR A 88 10.57 5.29 13.14
CA TYR A 88 11.25 4.17 13.78
C TYR A 88 12.77 4.17 13.57
N SER A 89 13.25 4.70 12.45
CA SER A 89 14.69 4.84 12.21
C SER A 89 15.31 5.96 13.05
N GLU A 90 14.60 7.08 13.21
CA GLU A 90 15.07 8.25 13.98
C GLU A 90 15.08 7.97 15.49
N THR A 91 14.16 7.16 16.00
CA THR A 91 14.07 6.77 17.42
C THR A 91 15.07 5.69 17.85
N ARG A 92 15.86 5.13 16.93
CA ARG A 92 16.80 4.02 17.19
C ARG A 92 18.25 4.49 17.45
N HIS A 93 18.46 5.79 17.58
CA HIS A 93 19.74 6.45 17.91
C HIS A 93 19.76 6.91 19.37
#